data_AF-A0A7W5YFR8-F1
#
_entry.id   AF-A0A7W5YFR8-F1
#
_cell.length_a   1.000
_cell.length_b   1.000
_cell.length_c   1.000
_cell.angle_alpha   90.00
_cell.angle_beta   90.00
_cell.angle_gamma   90.00
#
_symmetry.space_group_name_H-M   'P 1'
#
loop_
_entity.id
_entity.type
_entity.pdbx_description
1 polymer ?
#
loop_
_entity_poly.entity_id
_entity_poly.type
_entity_poly.pdbx_seq_one_letter_code
_entity_poly.pdbx_strand_id
1 'polypeptide(L)'
;MDRARAVTILRAISGYQLSEGRWARVDRALRALEEAARSGDQRAAALAVRDLDLVGPVRLRNRHGDPPRRPIPEETRERLNRLVVEFEEREPAEDG
;
A
#
# COMPACT_ATOMS: atom_id res chain seq x y z
N MET A 1 -2.23 -13.97 6.37
CA MET A 1 -2.39 -12.91 5.35
C MET A 1 -1.86 -13.46 4.04
N ASP A 2 -2.57 -13.30 2.93
CA ASP A 2 -2.09 -13.78 1.62
C ASP A 2 -1.06 -12.79 1.05
N ARG A 3 0.16 -13.28 0.84
CA ARG A 3 1.31 -12.45 0.43
C ARG A 3 1.19 -11.99 -1.02
N ALA A 4 0.78 -12.88 -1.93
CA ALA A 4 0.57 -12.54 -3.33
C ALA A 4 -0.48 -11.42 -3.46
N ARG A 5 -1.53 -11.47 -2.64
CA ARG A 5 -2.52 -10.39 -2.54
C ARG A 5 -1.91 -9.08 -2.01
N ALA A 6 -1.05 -9.13 -0.99
CA ALA A 6 -0.38 -7.94 -0.47
C ALA A 6 0.50 -7.26 -1.53
N VAL A 7 1.33 -8.02 -2.23
CA VAL A 7 2.18 -7.51 -3.33
C VAL A 7 1.33 -6.91 -4.47
N THR A 8 0.22 -7.57 -4.82
CA THR A 8 -0.72 -7.06 -5.84
C THR A 8 -1.28 -5.69 -5.46
N ILE A 9 -1.71 -5.52 -4.20
CA ILE A 9 -2.24 -4.25 -3.69
C ILE A 9 -1.14 -3.18 -3.68
N LEU A 10 0.06 -3.50 -3.20
CA LEU A 10 1.19 -2.57 -3.17
C LEU A 10 1.55 -2.10 -4.60
N ARG A 11 1.66 -3.02 -5.56
CA ARG A 11 1.93 -2.68 -6.97
C ARG A 11 0.83 -1.80 -7.56
N ALA A 12 -0.44 -2.05 -7.24
CA ALA A 12 -1.55 -1.25 -7.74
C ALA A 12 -1.49 0.22 -7.27
N ILE A 13 -1.06 0.48 -6.03
CA ILE A 13 -0.98 1.83 -5.45
C ILE A 13 -0.06 2.75 -6.24
N SER A 14 0.99 2.21 -6.87
CA SER A 14 1.95 3.00 -7.66
C SER A 14 1.29 3.77 -8.81
N GLY A 15 0.18 3.26 -9.34
CA GLY A 15 -0.59 3.90 -10.40
C GLY A 15 -1.73 4.81 -9.92
N TYR A 16 -1.92 4.97 -8.61
CA TYR A 16 -3.04 5.76 -8.10
C TYR A 16 -2.77 7.26 -8.23
N GLN A 17 -3.84 8.02 -8.44
CA GLN A 17 -3.84 9.47 -8.32
C GLN A 17 -4.84 9.84 -7.22
N LEU A 18 -4.32 10.25 -6.07
CA LEU A 18 -5.09 10.49 -4.87
C LEU A 18 -4.95 11.94 -4.41
N SER A 19 -5.88 12.38 -3.58
CA SER A 19 -5.73 13.63 -2.83
C SER A 19 -4.68 13.47 -1.74
N GLU A 20 -4.12 14.59 -1.27
CA GLU A 20 -3.12 14.60 -0.19
C GLU A 20 -3.59 13.83 1.06
N GLY A 21 -4.83 14.05 1.50
CA GLY A 21 -5.39 13.34 2.65
C GLY A 21 -5.49 11.82 2.45
N ARG A 22 -5.72 11.36 1.21
CA ARG A 22 -5.70 9.94 0.88
C ARG A 22 -4.27 9.40 0.81
N TRP A 23 -3.32 10.15 0.28
CA TRP A 23 -1.90 9.79 0.35
C TRP A 23 -1.40 9.68 1.78
N ALA A 24 -1.80 10.58 2.68
CA ALA A 24 -1.49 10.50 4.10
C ALA A 24 -2.12 9.28 4.80
N ARG A 25 -3.22 8.73 4.26
CA ARG A 25 -3.80 7.47 4.74
C ARG A 25 -3.01 6.26 4.22
N VAL A 26 -2.61 6.28 2.95
CA VAL A 26 -1.70 5.27 2.37
C VAL A 26 -0.39 5.22 3.16
N ASP A 27 0.22 6.38 3.42
CA ASP A 27 1.49 6.48 4.17
C ASP A 27 1.40 5.82 5.55
N ARG A 28 0.31 6.09 6.28
CA ARG A 28 0.04 5.48 7.59
C ARG A 28 -0.14 3.97 7.50
N ALA A 29 -0.89 3.48 6.52
CA ALA A 29 -1.11 2.05 6.34
C ALA A 29 0.19 1.34 5.92
N LEU A 30 1.05 1.96 5.10
CA LEU A 30 2.37 1.42 4.76
C LEU A 30 3.28 1.33 5.99
N ARG A 31 3.29 2.35 6.86
CA ARG A 31 4.05 2.31 8.13
C ARG A 31 3.55 1.21 9.07
N ALA A 32 2.24 1.04 9.18
CA ALA A 32 1.65 -0.03 9.98
C ALA A 32 2.01 -1.42 9.42
N LEU A 33 2.03 -1.57 8.09
CA LEU A 33 2.46 -2.80 7.44
C LEU A 33 3.95 -3.11 7.69
N GLU A 34 4.82 -2.09 7.59
CA GLU A 34 6.25 -2.20 7.89
C GLU A 34 6.48 -2.65 9.34
N GLU A 35 5.78 -2.05 10.30
CA GLU A 35 5.91 -2.42 11.71
C GLU A 35 5.38 -3.83 12.00
N ALA A 36 4.24 -4.20 11.40
CA ALA A 36 3.70 -5.55 11.50
C ALA A 36 4.64 -6.60 10.90
N ALA A 37 5.31 -6.26 9.79
CA ALA A 37 6.27 -7.13 9.12
C ALA A 37 7.57 -7.31 9.93
N ARG A 38 7.99 -6.31 10.71
CA ARG A 38 9.14 -6.43 11.64
C ARG A 38 8.79 -7.22 12.89
N SER A 39 7.63 -6.97 13.47
CA SER A 39 7.18 -7.62 14.72
C SER A 39 6.63 -9.04 14.51
N GLY A 40 6.35 -9.42 13.25
CA GLY A 40 5.73 -10.71 12.93
C GLY A 40 4.22 -10.77 13.22
N ASP A 41 3.59 -9.62 13.51
CA ASP A 41 2.15 -9.55 13.79
C ASP A 41 1.33 -9.68 12.51
N GLN A 42 0.91 -10.92 12.22
CA GLN A 42 0.12 -11.24 11.05
C GLN A 42 -1.28 -10.59 11.05
N ARG A 43 -1.86 -10.28 12.22
CA ARG A 43 -3.17 -9.61 12.31
C ARG A 43 -3.03 -8.14 11.96
N ALA A 44 -2.02 -7.47 12.51
CA ALA A 44 -1.71 -6.08 12.19
C ALA A 44 -1.40 -5.93 10.69
N ALA A 45 -0.63 -6.85 10.11
CA ALA A 45 -0.33 -6.85 8.67
C ALA A 45 -1.60 -6.99 7.83
N ALA A 46 -2.50 -7.91 8.19
CA ALA A 46 -3.77 -8.10 7.48
C ALA A 46 -4.68 -6.86 7.55
N LEU A 47 -4.72 -6.18 8.69
CA LEU A 47 -5.47 -4.93 8.85
C LEU A 47 -4.88 -3.81 7.99
N ALA A 48 -3.55 -3.66 7.98
CA ALA A 48 -2.87 -2.66 7.17
C ALA A 48 -3.11 -2.88 5.67
N VAL A 49 -3.01 -4.13 5.19
CA VAL A 49 -3.32 -4.47 3.78
C VAL A 49 -4.78 -4.17 3.45
N ARG A 50 -5.71 -4.45 4.36
CA ARG A 50 -7.13 -4.12 4.16
C ARG A 50 -7.36 -2.62 4.08
N ASP A 51 -6.69 -1.83 4.91
CA ASP A 51 -6.77 -0.37 4.84
C ASP A 51 -6.23 0.17 3.51
N LEU A 52 -5.16 -0.42 2.96
CA LEU A 52 -4.63 -0.10 1.63
C LEU A 52 -5.64 -0.43 0.52
N ASP A 53 -6.28 -1.60 0.57
CA ASP A 53 -7.31 -2.04 -0.39
C ASP A 53 -8.51 -1.07 -0.40
N LEU A 54 -8.91 -0.57 0.77
CA LEU A 54 -10.02 0.37 0.92
C LEU A 54 -9.72 1.78 0.40
N VAL A 55 -8.45 2.17 0.24
CA VAL A 55 -8.12 3.47 -0.36
C VAL A 55 -8.51 3.50 -1.83
N GLY A 56 -8.22 2.40 -2.56
CA GLY A 56 -8.63 2.12 -3.94
C GLY A 56 -8.37 3.21 -4.99
N PRO A 57 -8.41 2.87 -6.29
CA PRO A 57 -8.41 3.89 -7.33
C PRO A 57 -9.79 4.58 -7.33
N VAL A 58 -9.81 5.87 -7.06
CA VAL A 58 -11.08 6.62 -6.99
C VAL A 58 -11.58 6.88 -8.40
N ARG A 59 -12.42 5.98 -8.92
CA ARG A 59 -12.98 6.06 -10.27
C ARG A 59 -14.12 7.07 -10.41
N LEU A 60 -14.71 7.53 -9.30
CA LEU A 60 -15.77 8.53 -9.31
C LEU A 60 -15.17 9.95 -9.32
N ARG A 61 -15.44 10.70 -10.40
CA ARG A 61 -15.38 12.16 -10.40
C ARG A 61 -16.58 12.64 -9.59
N ASN A 62 -16.35 13.18 -8.40
CA ASN A 62 -17.39 13.98 -7.76
C ASN A 62 -17.55 15.28 -8.56
N ARG A 63 -18.79 15.57 -8.96
CA ARG A 63 -19.18 16.75 -9.76
C ARG A 63 -18.92 18.08 -9.05
N HIS A 64 -18.55 18.04 -7.76
CA HIS A 64 -18.21 19.18 -6.92
C HIS A 64 -16.75 19.08 -6.47
N GLY A 65 -15.85 19.78 -7.17
CA GLY A 65 -14.53 20.20 -6.66
C GLY A 65 -13.71 19.13 -5.91
N ASP A 66 -13.40 18.01 -6.56
CA ASP A 66 -12.47 17.03 -5.98
C ASP A 66 -11.11 17.72 -5.71
N PRO A 67 -10.50 17.56 -4.51
CA PRO A 67 -9.19 18.13 -4.24
C PRO A 67 -8.16 17.68 -5.29
N PRO A 68 -7.15 18.52 -5.61
CA PRO A 68 -6.22 18.23 -6.69
C PRO A 68 -5.55 16.87 -6.46
N ARG A 69 -5.72 15.97 -7.42
CA ARG A 69 -5.12 14.66 -7.39
C ARG A 69 -3.66 14.80 -7.78
N ARG A 70 -2.78 14.25 -6.95
CA ARG A 70 -1.34 14.26 -7.20
C ARG A 70 -0.85 12.82 -7.39
N PRO A 71 0.22 12.63 -8.16
CA PRO A 71 0.93 11.36 -8.14
C PRO A 71 1.43 11.05 -6.72
N ILE A 72 1.86 9.81 -6.51
CA ILE A 72 2.44 9.38 -5.24
C ILE A 72 3.57 10.32 -4.79
N PRO A 73 3.53 10.84 -3.54
CA PRO A 73 4.64 11.59 -2.95
C PRO A 73 5.92 10.76 -2.93
N GLU A 74 7.07 11.42 -3.03
CA GLU A 74 8.38 10.75 -3.11
C GLU A 74 8.64 9.81 -1.92
N GLU A 75 8.46 10.30 -0.70
CA GLU A 75 8.65 9.50 0.52
C GLU A 75 7.73 8.27 0.57
N THR A 76 6.47 8.43 0.13
CA THR A 76 5.52 7.32 0.08
C THR A 76 5.91 6.31 -1.01
N ARG A 77 6.45 6.78 -2.14
CA ARG A 77 6.94 5.92 -3.23
C ARG A 77 8.15 5.10 -2.78
N GLU A 78 9.11 5.71 -2.12
CA GLU A 78 10.29 5.01 -1.60
C GLU A 78 9.88 3.92 -0.60
N ARG A 79 8.96 4.24 0.32
CA ARG A 79 8.45 3.24 1.27
C ARG A 79 7.71 2.10 0.57
N LEU A 80 6.86 2.43 -0.40
CA LEU A 80 6.15 1.45 -1.20
C LEU A 80 7.12 0.49 -1.90
N ASN A 81 8.14 1.03 -2.58
CA ASN A 81 9.14 0.25 -3.30
C ASN A 81 9.90 -0.70 -2.36
N ARG A 82 10.34 -0.22 -1.20
CA ARG A 82 11.01 -1.07 -0.20
C ARG A 82 10.13 -2.21 0.29
N LEU A 83 8.85 -1.93 0.56
CA LEU A 83 7.91 -2.96 0.99
C LEU A 83 7.64 -3.98 -0.11
N VAL A 84 7.51 -3.57 -1.38
CA VAL A 84 7.36 -4.52 -2.49
C VAL A 84 8.56 -5.47 -2.54
N VAL A 85 9.78 -4.94 -2.50
CA VAL A 85 11.00 -5.74 -2.51
C VAL A 85 11.08 -6.67 -1.30
N GLU A 86 10.84 -6.19 -0.08
CA GLU A 86 10.86 -7.02 1.14
C GLU A 86 9.80 -8.15 1.08
N PHE A 87 8.62 -7.83 0.55
CA PHE A 87 7.54 -8.79 0.32
C PHE A 87 7.73 -9.63 -0.94
N GLU A 88 8.77 -9.46 -1.75
CA GLU A 88 9.15 -10.36 -2.86
C GLU A 88 10.35 -11.23 -2.47
N GLU A 89 11.34 -10.67 -1.75
CA GLU A 89 12.53 -11.39 -1.28
C GLU A 89 12.25 -12.40 -0.17
N ARG A 90 11.17 -12.23 0.61
CA ARG A 90 10.74 -13.21 1.63
C ARG A 90 10.18 -14.52 1.05
N GLU A 91 10.32 -14.80 -0.26
CA GLU A 91 10.02 -16.12 -0.82
C GLU A 91 11.04 -17.10 -0.26
N PRO A 92 10.63 -18.15 0.48
CA PRO A 92 11.52 -19.30 0.51
C PRO A 92 11.68 -19.71 -0.95
N ALA A 93 12.92 -19.96 -1.35
CA ALA A 93 13.21 -20.64 -2.61
C ALA A 93 12.18 -21.76 -2.78
N GLU A 94 11.36 -21.66 -3.83
CA GLU A 94 10.56 -22.78 -4.27
C GLU A 94 11.57 -23.84 -4.75
N ASP A 95 11.88 -24.80 -3.87
CA ASP A 95 12.52 -26.05 -4.23
C ASP A 95 11.45 -26.87 -4.98
N GLY A 96 11.68 -27.06 -6.28
CA GLY A 96 10.79 -27.80 -7.18
C GLY A 96 11.37 -27.93 -8.58
#